data_AF-A0A679K3Y9-F1
#
_entry.id   AF-A0A679K3Y9-F1
#
_cell.length_a   1.000
_cell.length_b   1.000
_cell.length_c   1.000
_cell.angle_alpha   90.00
_cell.angle_beta   90.00
_cell.angle_gamma   90.00
#
_symmetry.space_group_name_H-M   'P 1'
#
loop_
_entity.id
_entity.type
_entity.pdbx_description
1 polymer ?
#
loop_
_entity_poly.entity_id
_entity_poly.type
_entity_poly.pdbx_seq_one_letter_code
_entity_poly.pdbx_strand_id
1 'polypeptide(L)'
;MPATFGRDGKPGGLQDVNVTRGLFWLVATAVWIALVAWMTWANVSDTVRGRYQFTVEMREGVSNPFETENMSKPFLEVFRKPSEGKHPPRFDRIKYRYQDGFDASVKSDPMLFVDFPDDTPLYANTAFDKAEQDLVARNFRGRRWQRRLDALGGQAGLLRLTLVPPLLLLAIWFAGRWIVSGFRRAA
;
A
#
# COMPACT_ATOMS: atom_id res chain seq x y z
N MET A 1 -69.69 40.94 -23.55
CA MET A 1 -68.48 40.25 -24.05
C MET A 1 -67.99 39.29 -22.98
N PRO A 2 -68.16 37.97 -23.14
CA PRO A 2 -67.60 36.99 -22.21
C PRO A 2 -66.41 36.22 -22.81
N ALA A 3 -65.54 35.83 -21.89
CA ALA A 3 -64.24 35.18 -22.09
C ALA A 3 -64.34 33.76 -22.68
N THR A 4 -63.39 33.41 -23.54
CA THR A 4 -63.13 32.04 -23.99
C THR A 4 -62.12 31.36 -23.06
N PHE A 5 -62.56 30.30 -22.39
CA PHE A 5 -61.73 29.42 -21.58
C PHE A 5 -60.88 28.50 -22.48
N GLY A 6 -59.57 28.48 -22.24
CA GLY A 6 -58.69 27.42 -22.71
C GLY A 6 -58.98 26.12 -21.95
N ARG A 7 -59.40 25.10 -22.68
CA ARG A 7 -59.46 23.71 -22.19
C ARG A 7 -58.02 23.28 -21.94
N ASP A 8 -57.76 22.89 -20.69
CA ASP A 8 -56.58 22.14 -20.25
C ASP A 8 -55.35 23.00 -19.89
N GLY A 9 -55.49 23.73 -18.79
CA GLY A 9 -54.40 24.41 -18.09
C GLY A 9 -53.41 23.44 -17.44
N LYS A 10 -52.30 23.16 -18.12
CA LYS A 10 -51.04 22.78 -17.47
C LYS A 10 -49.87 23.52 -18.12
N PRO A 11 -49.05 24.25 -17.34
CA PRO A 11 -47.78 24.75 -17.86
C PRO A 11 -46.94 23.56 -18.29
N GLY A 12 -46.35 23.67 -19.48
CA GLY A 12 -45.43 22.67 -20.02
C GLY A 12 -44.36 22.36 -19.00
N GLY A 13 -44.50 21.20 -18.35
CA GLY A 13 -43.47 20.64 -17.49
C GLY A 13 -42.25 20.40 -18.36
N LEU A 14 -41.25 21.28 -18.22
CA LEU A 14 -39.86 20.89 -18.38
C LEU A 14 -39.74 19.52 -17.74
N GLN A 15 -39.44 18.52 -18.57
CA GLN A 15 -39.11 17.19 -18.10
C GLN A 15 -38.12 17.36 -16.96
N ASP A 16 -38.57 17.04 -15.74
CA ASP A 16 -37.70 16.82 -14.60
C ASP A 16 -36.69 15.75 -15.02
N VAL A 17 -35.58 16.19 -15.61
CA VAL A 17 -34.40 15.36 -15.72
C VAL A 17 -34.11 14.99 -14.29
N ASN A 18 -34.22 13.70 -14.02
CA ASN A 18 -34.19 13.10 -12.70
C ASN A 18 -32.81 13.31 -12.06
N VAL A 19 -32.51 14.55 -11.64
CA VAL A 19 -31.21 15.02 -11.11
C VAL A 19 -30.84 14.18 -9.88
N THR A 20 -31.84 13.75 -9.13
CA THR A 20 -31.77 12.82 -8.01
C THR A 20 -31.14 11.48 -8.39
N ARG A 21 -31.44 10.96 -9.58
CA ARG A 21 -30.88 9.69 -10.09
C ARG A 21 -29.41 9.84 -10.48
N GLY A 22 -29.02 10.96 -11.09
CA GLY A 22 -27.62 11.24 -11.45
C GLY A 22 -26.73 11.49 -10.22
N LEU A 23 -27.24 12.24 -9.25
CA LEU A 23 -26.55 12.50 -7.99
C LEU A 23 -26.33 11.22 -7.18
N PHE A 24 -27.31 10.32 -7.16
CA PHE A 24 -27.18 9.01 -6.52
C PHE A 24 -26.02 8.20 -7.10
N TRP A 25 -25.85 8.17 -8.42
CA TRP A 25 -24.73 7.46 -9.05
C TRP A 25 -23.37 8.08 -8.71
N LEU A 26 -23.28 9.40 -8.65
CA LEU A 26 -22.05 10.10 -8.22
C LEU A 26 -21.70 9.77 -6.77
N VAL A 27 -22.68 9.83 -5.86
CA VAL A 27 -22.48 9.49 -4.45
C VAL A 27 -22.11 8.01 -4.29
N ALA A 28 -22.80 7.10 -4.98
CA ALA A 28 -22.50 5.68 -4.96
C ALA A 28 -21.07 5.39 -5.46
N THR A 29 -20.63 6.11 -6.50
CA THR A 29 -19.27 5.98 -7.05
C THR A 29 -18.22 6.53 -6.07
N ALA A 30 -18.49 7.67 -5.43
CA ALA A 30 -17.61 8.24 -4.42
C ALA A 30 -17.46 7.31 -3.20
N VAL A 31 -18.58 6.75 -2.71
CA VAL A 31 -18.57 5.76 -1.62
C VAL A 31 -17.83 4.49 -2.03
N TRP A 32 -18.00 4.03 -3.27
CA TRP A 32 -17.25 2.88 -3.79
C TRP A 32 -15.75 3.14 -3.81
N ILE A 33 -15.31 4.28 -4.36
CA ILE A 33 -13.89 4.65 -4.39
C ILE A 33 -13.33 4.74 -2.97
N ALA A 34 -14.07 5.34 -2.03
CA ALA A 34 -13.66 5.43 -0.63
C ALA A 34 -13.53 4.04 0.02
N LEU A 35 -14.49 3.14 -0.23
CA LEU A 35 -14.45 1.77 0.26
C LEU A 35 -13.22 1.02 -0.27
N VAL A 36 -12.98 1.08 -1.58
CA VAL A 36 -11.83 0.35 -2.14
C VAL A 36 -10.51 0.99 -1.72
N ALA A 37 -10.42 2.33 -1.63
CA ALA A 37 -9.25 3.00 -1.07
C ALA A 37 -8.96 2.55 0.36
N TRP A 38 -10.00 2.44 1.20
CA TRP A 38 -9.88 1.86 2.55
C TRP A 38 -9.36 0.42 2.48
N MET A 39 -9.97 -0.45 1.68
CA MET A 39 -9.58 -1.86 1.57
C MET A 39 -8.13 -2.01 1.08
N THR A 40 -7.72 -1.22 0.08
CA THR A 40 -6.35 -1.18 -0.41
C THR A 40 -5.40 -0.73 0.70
N TRP A 41 -5.73 0.36 1.41
CA TRP A 41 -4.89 0.86 2.50
C TRP A 41 -4.75 -0.16 3.65
N ALA A 42 -5.83 -0.84 4.01
CA ALA A 42 -5.83 -1.88 5.03
C ALA A 42 -4.92 -3.06 4.61
N ASN A 43 -5.04 -3.54 3.38
CA ASN A 43 -4.19 -4.62 2.86
C ASN A 43 -2.72 -4.23 2.77
N VAL A 44 -2.41 -3.01 2.31
CA VAL A 44 -1.05 -2.49 2.24
C VAL A 44 -0.45 -2.40 3.65
N SER A 45 -1.24 -1.90 4.61
CA SER A 45 -0.81 -1.83 6.01
C SER A 45 -0.50 -3.23 6.57
N ASP A 46 -1.36 -4.21 6.33
CA ASP A 46 -1.13 -5.60 6.77
C ASP A 46 0.07 -6.27 6.08
N THR A 47 0.28 -5.97 4.79
CA THR A 47 1.43 -6.49 4.02
C THR A 47 2.76 -5.93 4.54
N VAL A 48 2.78 -4.67 4.96
CA VAL A 48 3.98 -4.00 5.48
C VAL A 48 4.19 -4.28 6.97
N ARG A 49 3.15 -4.66 7.72
CA ARG A 49 3.27 -5.04 9.13
C ARG A 49 4.20 -6.23 9.34
N GLY A 50 4.87 -6.24 10.49
CA GLY A 50 5.70 -7.36 10.92
C GLY A 50 7.14 -6.96 11.17
N ARG A 51 7.95 -7.95 11.52
CA ARG A 51 9.30 -7.73 12.04
C ARG A 51 10.34 -7.74 10.93
N TYR A 52 11.31 -6.83 11.02
CA TYR A 52 12.34 -6.61 10.01
C TYR A 52 13.74 -6.79 10.59
N GLN A 53 14.69 -7.15 9.74
CA GLN A 53 16.13 -7.13 10.05
C GLN A 53 16.87 -6.22 9.08
N PHE A 54 17.96 -5.61 9.55
CA PHE A 54 18.91 -4.93 8.68
C PHE A 54 19.82 -5.94 7.98
N THR A 55 19.87 -5.88 6.65
CA THR A 55 20.75 -6.73 5.84
C THR A 55 22.15 -6.12 5.83
N VAL A 56 23.09 -6.79 6.49
CA VAL A 56 24.48 -6.33 6.59
C VAL A 56 25.29 -6.66 5.34
N GLU A 57 26.15 -5.74 4.93
CA GLU A 57 27.08 -5.93 3.81
C GLU A 57 28.39 -6.55 4.31
N MET A 58 28.95 -7.47 3.54
CA MET A 58 30.24 -8.09 3.87
C MET A 58 31.39 -7.14 3.52
N ARG A 59 32.49 -7.24 4.27
CA ARG A 59 33.74 -6.55 3.91
C ARG A 59 34.34 -7.15 2.63
N GLU A 60 35.14 -6.34 1.95
CA GLU A 60 35.91 -6.82 0.79
C GLU A 60 36.86 -7.93 1.22
N GLY A 61 36.90 -9.02 0.46
CA GLY A 61 37.71 -10.20 0.77
C GLY A 61 36.99 -11.30 1.54
N VAL A 62 35.76 -11.08 2.01
CA VAL A 62 34.92 -12.14 2.62
C VAL A 62 33.99 -12.71 1.54
N SER A 63 34.23 -13.95 1.12
CA SER A 63 33.39 -14.67 0.15
C SER A 63 32.17 -15.33 0.79
N ASN A 64 32.31 -15.86 2.01
CA ASN A 64 31.24 -16.53 2.73
C ASN A 64 31.35 -16.29 4.25
N PRO A 65 30.35 -15.65 4.88
CA PRO A 65 30.38 -15.33 6.30
C PRO A 65 30.18 -16.58 7.18
N PHE A 66 29.72 -17.69 6.62
CA PHE A 66 29.47 -18.94 7.32
C PHE A 66 30.64 -19.93 7.25
N GLU A 67 31.76 -19.54 6.64
CA GLU A 67 33.00 -20.31 6.73
C GLU A 67 33.54 -20.28 8.16
N THR A 68 34.13 -21.40 8.60
CA THR A 68 34.62 -21.60 9.97
C THR A 68 35.61 -20.51 10.40
N GLU A 69 36.44 -20.03 9.47
CA GLU A 69 37.40 -18.94 9.70
C GLU A 69 36.71 -17.59 9.90
N ASN A 70 35.57 -17.34 9.26
CA ASN A 70 34.84 -16.08 9.37
C ASN A 70 33.86 -16.09 10.56
N MET A 71 33.33 -17.25 10.93
CA MET A 71 32.47 -17.41 12.11
C MET A 71 33.20 -17.14 13.44
N SER A 72 34.51 -17.34 13.49
CA SER A 72 35.31 -17.08 14.70
C SER A 72 35.76 -15.62 14.81
N LYS A 73 35.63 -14.83 13.74
CA LYS A 73 36.02 -13.43 13.71
C LYS A 73 34.94 -12.54 14.35
N PRO A 74 35.34 -11.43 15.01
CA PRO A 74 34.40 -10.41 15.46
C PRO A 74 33.50 -9.89 14.34
N PHE A 75 32.25 -9.56 14.67
CA PHE A 75 31.21 -9.19 13.71
C PHE A 75 31.64 -8.08 12.72
N LEU A 76 32.32 -7.03 13.21
CA LEU A 76 32.75 -5.88 12.40
C LEU A 76 33.99 -6.15 11.51
N GLU A 77 34.65 -7.30 11.68
CA GLU A 77 35.71 -7.75 10.78
C GLU A 77 35.15 -8.45 9.55
N VAL A 78 33.99 -9.09 9.70
CA VAL A 78 33.29 -9.80 8.62
C VAL A 78 32.32 -8.87 7.88
N PHE A 79 31.63 -8.01 8.63
CA PHE A 79 30.60 -7.12 8.11
C PHE A 79 31.01 -5.65 8.17
N ARG A 80 30.59 -4.88 7.17
CA ARG A 80 30.77 -3.44 7.13
C ARG A 80 29.83 -2.75 8.11
N LYS A 81 30.27 -1.61 8.61
CA LYS A 81 29.38 -0.68 9.29
C LYS A 81 28.34 -0.13 8.30
N PRO A 82 27.12 0.18 8.76
CA PRO A 82 26.10 0.81 7.92
C PRO A 82 26.59 2.09 7.21
N SER A 83 27.42 2.91 7.87
CA SER A 83 28.03 4.11 7.28
C SER A 83 29.09 3.84 6.19
N GLU A 84 29.72 2.67 6.20
CA GLU A 84 30.75 2.23 5.24
C GLU A 84 30.18 1.39 4.08
N GLY A 85 28.86 1.21 4.07
CA GLY A 85 28.14 0.45 3.05
C GLY A 85 28.27 1.08 1.67
N LYS A 86 28.47 0.24 0.66
CA LYS A 86 28.54 0.69 -0.75
C LYS A 86 27.17 0.67 -1.41
N HIS A 87 26.26 -0.17 -0.91
CA HIS A 87 24.92 -0.27 -1.45
C HIS A 87 23.90 0.44 -0.57
N PRO A 88 22.73 0.80 -1.14
CA PRO A 88 21.66 1.36 -0.36
C PRO A 88 21.21 0.36 0.71
N PRO A 89 20.93 0.83 1.95
CA PRO A 89 20.58 -0.06 3.07
C PRO A 89 19.37 -0.92 2.72
N ARG A 90 19.49 -2.23 2.97
CA ARG A 90 18.44 -3.22 2.72
C ARG A 90 17.85 -3.72 4.03
N PHE A 91 16.55 -4.01 3.98
CA PHE A 91 15.78 -4.44 5.12
C PHE A 91 14.85 -5.56 4.71
N ASP A 92 15.03 -6.73 5.33
CA ASP A 92 14.28 -7.93 4.99
C ASP A 92 13.24 -8.23 6.07
N ARG A 93 12.04 -8.62 5.65
CA ARG A 93 10.99 -9.07 6.58
C ARG A 93 11.33 -10.46 7.09
N ILE A 94 11.31 -10.63 8.40
CA ILE A 94 11.61 -11.91 9.05
C ILE A 94 10.38 -12.81 8.93
N LYS A 95 10.56 -13.97 8.29
CA LYS A 95 9.50 -14.99 8.17
C LYS A 95 9.15 -15.50 9.57
N TYR A 96 7.86 -15.77 9.81
CA TYR A 96 7.33 -16.23 11.10
C TYR A 96 8.17 -17.36 11.73
N ARG A 97 8.56 -18.36 10.94
CA ARG A 97 9.38 -19.50 11.37
C ARG A 97 10.75 -19.17 11.98
N TYR A 98 11.24 -17.95 11.80
CA TYR A 98 12.55 -17.50 12.32
C TYR A 98 12.40 -16.48 13.45
N GLN A 99 11.20 -15.99 13.73
CA GLN A 99 11.00 -14.90 14.70
C GLN A 99 11.40 -15.29 16.12
N ASP A 100 11.13 -16.54 16.54
CA ASP A 100 11.53 -17.04 17.87
C ASP A 100 13.04 -17.00 18.08
N GLY A 101 13.83 -17.26 17.02
CA GLY A 101 15.28 -17.18 17.06
C GLY A 101 15.76 -15.74 17.28
N PHE A 102 15.14 -14.77 16.60
CA PHE A 102 15.43 -13.35 16.80
C PHE A 102 15.02 -12.86 18.19
N ASP A 103 13.87 -13.30 18.70
CA ASP A 103 13.43 -12.95 20.06
C ASP A 103 14.37 -13.50 21.12
N ALA A 104 14.87 -14.72 20.93
CA ALA A 104 15.93 -15.28 21.78
C ALA A 104 17.22 -14.45 21.70
N SER A 105 17.62 -14.00 20.50
CA SER A 105 18.78 -13.12 20.29
C SER A 105 18.62 -11.72 20.88
N VAL A 106 17.40 -11.24 21.12
CA VAL A 106 17.21 -9.99 21.89
C VAL A 106 17.42 -10.24 23.38
N LYS A 107 16.96 -11.38 23.90
CA LYS A 107 17.11 -11.73 25.32
C LYS A 107 18.56 -12.04 25.72
N SER A 108 19.39 -12.51 24.79
CA SER A 108 20.79 -12.83 25.04
C SER A 108 21.77 -11.67 24.76
N ASP A 109 21.26 -10.49 24.43
CA ASP A 109 21.99 -9.25 24.08
C ASP A 109 22.78 -9.14 22.74
N PRO A 110 22.82 -10.09 21.78
CA PRO A 110 23.42 -9.82 20.47
C PRO A 110 22.54 -8.94 19.54
N MET A 111 21.25 -8.72 19.88
CA MET A 111 20.34 -7.91 19.07
C MET A 111 19.54 -6.91 19.90
N LEU A 112 19.37 -5.72 19.35
CA LEU A 112 18.47 -4.68 19.84
C LEU A 112 17.14 -4.76 19.08
N PHE A 113 16.04 -4.65 19.81
CA PHE A 113 14.70 -4.52 19.26
C PHE A 113 14.26 -3.05 19.27
N VAL A 114 13.97 -2.49 18.10
CA VAL A 114 13.51 -1.12 17.95
C VAL A 114 12.08 -1.11 17.44
N ASP A 115 11.14 -0.69 18.28
CA ASP A 115 9.74 -0.53 17.92
C ASP A 115 9.48 0.79 17.18
N PHE A 116 8.67 0.71 16.13
CA PHE A 116 8.18 1.85 15.37
C PHE A 116 6.66 1.96 15.50
N PRO A 117 6.10 3.18 15.42
CA PRO A 117 4.67 3.42 15.64
C PRO A 117 3.75 2.86 14.54
N ASP A 118 4.32 2.27 13.48
CA ASP A 118 3.58 1.63 12.39
C ASP A 118 3.60 0.09 12.46
N ASP A 119 3.84 -0.48 13.64
CA ASP A 119 3.89 -1.92 13.90
C ASP A 119 4.95 -2.64 13.02
N THR A 120 6.03 -1.93 12.69
CA THR A 120 7.17 -2.48 11.94
C THR A 120 8.45 -2.52 12.76
N PRO A 121 8.55 -3.39 13.77
CA PRO A 121 9.75 -3.46 14.59
C PRO A 121 10.97 -3.88 13.78
N LEU A 122 12.14 -3.38 14.16
CA LEU A 122 13.42 -3.65 13.53
C LEU A 122 14.39 -4.27 14.53
N TYR A 123 14.98 -5.40 14.15
CA TYR A 123 16.14 -5.95 14.83
C TYR A 123 17.42 -5.33 14.28
N ALA A 124 18.23 -4.78 15.17
CA ALA A 124 19.56 -4.25 14.88
C ALA A 124 20.61 -5.03 15.70
N ASN A 125 21.82 -5.19 15.18
CA ASN A 125 22.89 -5.89 15.91
C ASN A 125 23.52 -4.96 16.96
N THR A 126 23.72 -5.44 18.19
CA THR A 126 24.37 -4.66 19.27
C THR A 126 25.86 -4.46 19.08
N ALA A 127 26.49 -5.21 18.17
CA ALA A 127 27.87 -4.98 17.74
C ALA A 127 28.08 -3.63 17.04
N PHE A 128 27.01 -2.99 16.56
CA PHE A 128 27.06 -1.62 16.08
C PHE A 128 27.06 -0.64 17.25
N ASP A 129 27.85 0.42 17.14
CA ASP A 129 27.75 1.52 18.08
C ASP A 129 26.38 2.23 17.97
N LYS A 130 26.06 3.07 18.96
CA LYS A 130 24.77 3.76 19.02
C LYS A 130 24.52 4.67 17.81
N ALA A 131 25.57 5.28 17.24
CA ALA A 131 25.42 6.18 16.10
C ALA A 131 25.03 5.42 14.83
N GLU A 132 25.62 4.23 14.62
CA GLU A 132 25.26 3.31 13.54
C GLU A 132 23.87 2.72 13.73
N GLN A 133 23.49 2.34 14.96
CA GLN A 133 22.13 1.87 15.27
C GLN A 133 21.08 2.94 14.95
N ASP A 134 21.34 4.20 15.35
CA ASP A 134 20.48 5.33 15.03
C ASP A 134 20.41 5.60 13.52
N LEU A 135 21.53 5.43 12.80
CA LEU A 135 21.57 5.57 11.34
C LEU A 135 20.70 4.50 10.66
N VAL A 136 20.79 3.25 11.11
CA VAL A 136 19.96 2.14 10.62
C VAL A 136 18.48 2.41 10.89
N ALA A 137 18.13 2.82 12.12
CA ALA A 137 16.76 3.14 12.50
C ALA A 137 16.18 4.32 11.69
N ARG A 138 16.97 5.38 11.48
CA ARG A 138 16.59 6.52 10.62
C ARG A 138 16.36 6.09 9.18
N ASN A 139 17.28 5.30 8.62
CA ASN A 139 17.16 4.79 7.25
C ASN A 139 15.92 3.90 7.09
N PHE A 140 15.66 3.02 8.06
CA PHE A 140 14.47 2.18 8.07
C PHE A 140 13.19 3.00 8.08
N ARG A 141 13.11 4.02 8.94
CA ARG A 141 11.95 4.92 9.02
C ARG A 141 11.78 5.76 7.76
N GLY A 142 12.88 6.24 7.18
CA GLY A 142 12.88 7.00 5.93
C GLY A 142 12.27 6.21 4.77
N ARG A 143 12.48 4.88 4.74
CA ARG A 143 11.94 3.97 3.72
C ARG A 143 10.50 3.51 3.95
N ARG A 144 9.81 4.01 4.97
CA ARG A 144 8.42 3.61 5.29
C ARG A 144 7.46 3.74 4.09
N TRP A 145 7.61 4.81 3.31
CA TRP A 145 6.73 5.06 2.15
C TRP A 145 7.09 4.16 0.99
N GLN A 146 8.38 3.90 0.76
CA GLN A 146 8.82 2.96 -0.25
C GLN A 146 8.27 1.57 0.01
N ARG A 147 8.34 1.07 1.26
CA ARG A 147 7.73 -0.23 1.63
C ARG A 147 6.24 -0.30 1.32
N ARG A 148 5.50 0.79 1.58
CA ARG A 148 4.06 0.87 1.26
C ARG A 148 3.80 0.91 -0.24
N LEU A 149 4.62 1.62 -1.01
CA LEU A 149 4.54 1.67 -2.47
C LEU A 149 4.86 0.31 -3.11
N ASP A 150 5.87 -0.38 -2.60
CA ASP A 150 6.25 -1.72 -3.06
C ASP A 150 5.10 -2.71 -2.76
N ALA A 151 4.48 -2.62 -1.57
CA ALA A 151 3.30 -3.40 -1.22
C ALA A 151 2.07 -3.05 -2.09
N LEU A 152 1.85 -1.77 -2.40
CA LEU A 152 0.82 -1.30 -3.34
C LEU A 152 1.02 -1.91 -4.74
N GLY A 153 2.26 -1.99 -5.23
CA GLY A 153 2.59 -2.62 -6.50
C GLY A 153 2.20 -4.10 -6.56
N GLY A 154 2.27 -4.80 -5.43
CA GLY A 154 1.79 -6.18 -5.30
C GLY A 154 0.26 -6.35 -5.29
N GLN A 155 -0.50 -5.25 -5.11
CA GLN A 155 -1.97 -5.27 -4.98
C GLN A 155 -2.71 -4.99 -6.31
N ALA A 156 -2.09 -5.32 -7.45
CA ALA A 156 -2.67 -5.10 -8.78
C ALA A 156 -4.09 -5.69 -8.95
N GLY A 157 -4.43 -6.77 -8.24
CA GLY A 157 -5.77 -7.35 -8.22
C GLY A 157 -6.83 -6.45 -7.57
N LEU A 158 -6.51 -5.82 -6.44
CA LEU A 158 -7.41 -4.86 -5.78
C LEU A 158 -7.58 -3.58 -6.61
N LEU A 159 -6.50 -3.11 -7.24
CA LEU A 159 -6.57 -1.97 -8.17
C LEU A 159 -7.48 -2.28 -9.37
N ARG A 160 -7.53 -3.51 -9.87
CA ARG A 160 -8.52 -3.90 -10.89
C ARG A 160 -9.95 -3.84 -10.35
N LEU A 161 -10.18 -4.26 -9.11
CA LEU A 161 -11.50 -4.13 -8.45
C LEU A 161 -11.93 -2.67 -8.22
N THR A 162 -10.98 -1.71 -8.08
CA THR A 162 -11.32 -0.28 -8.06
C THR A 162 -11.87 0.22 -9.41
N LEU A 163 -11.26 -0.23 -10.52
CA LEU A 163 -11.49 0.33 -11.87
C LEU A 163 -12.62 -0.37 -12.63
N VAL A 164 -12.78 -1.68 -12.44
CA VAL A 164 -13.71 -2.51 -13.23
C VAL A 164 -15.18 -2.11 -13.02
N PRO A 165 -15.70 -1.94 -11.78
CA PRO A 165 -17.11 -1.58 -11.57
C PRO A 165 -17.51 -0.20 -12.15
N PRO A 166 -16.74 0.89 -11.95
CA PRO A 166 -17.07 2.17 -12.59
C PRO A 166 -16.99 2.11 -14.12
N LEU A 167 -16.02 1.37 -14.68
CA LEU A 167 -15.90 1.21 -16.13
C LEU A 167 -17.06 0.38 -16.72
N LEU A 168 -17.51 -0.67 -16.02
CA LEU A 168 -18.69 -1.45 -16.39
C LEU A 168 -19.96 -0.60 -16.34
N LEU A 169 -20.13 0.24 -15.31
CA LEU A 169 -21.26 1.15 -15.21
C LEU A 169 -21.26 2.19 -16.34
N LEU A 170 -20.10 2.73 -16.70
CA LEU A 170 -19.95 3.60 -17.87
C LEU A 170 -20.31 2.88 -19.17
N ALA A 171 -19.84 1.65 -19.35
CA ALA A 171 -20.16 0.84 -20.52
C ALA A 171 -21.66 0.53 -20.62
N ILE A 172 -22.30 0.15 -19.51
CA ILE A 172 -23.75 -0.11 -19.44
C ILE A 172 -24.54 1.18 -19.74
N TRP A 173 -24.13 2.32 -19.19
CA TRP A 173 -24.75 3.61 -19.47
C TRP A 173 -24.66 3.97 -20.96
N PHE A 174 -23.48 3.80 -21.56
CA PHE A 174 -23.26 4.10 -22.98
C PHE A 174 -24.08 3.15 -23.88
N ALA A 175 -24.10 1.86 -23.56
CA ALA A 175 -24.89 0.85 -24.26
C ALA A 175 -26.40 1.14 -24.17
N GLY A 176 -26.91 1.48 -22.98
CA GLY A 176 -28.30 1.87 -22.80
C GLY A 176 -28.68 3.11 -23.62
N ARG A 177 -27.78 4.09 -23.68
CA ARG A 177 -27.97 5.31 -24.48
C ARG A 177 -28.01 5.01 -25.98
N TRP A 178 -27.14 4.12 -26.45
CA TRP A 178 -27.13 3.64 -27.84
C TRP A 178 -28.43 2.91 -28.20
N ILE A 179 -28.88 2.00 -27.35
CA ILE A 179 -30.13 1.24 -27.56
C ILE A 179 -31.32 2.21 -27.66
N VAL A 180 -31.46 3.15 -26.72
CA VAL A 180 -32.55 4.15 -26.75
C VAL A 180 -32.48 5.05 -27.98
N SER A 181 -31.27 5.44 -28.41
CA SER A 181 -31.09 6.24 -29.62
C SER A 181 -31.39 5.48 -30.92
N GLY A 182 -31.13 4.16 -30.94
CA GLY A 182 -31.45 3.28 -32.04
C GLY A 182 -32.96 3.11 -32.21
N PHE A 183 -33.69 2.90 -31.11
CA PHE A 183 -35.16 2.81 -31.14
C PHE A 183 -35.83 4.13 -31.53
N ARG A 184 -35.28 5.29 -31.15
CA ARG A 184 -35.78 6.62 -31.57
C ARG A 184 -35.56 6.95 -33.05
N ARG A 185 -34.67 6.24 -33.75
CA ARG A 185 -34.45 6.42 -35.20
C ARG A 185 -35.25 5.42 -36.04
N ALA A 186 -35.82 4.40 -35.41
CA ALA A 186 -36.60 3.35 -36.05
C ALA A 186 -38.12 3.54 -35.92
N ALA A 187 -38.57 4.53 -35.14
CA ALA A 187 -39.95 5.01 -35.04
C ALA A 187 -40.06 6.36 -35.74
#